data_AF-A0A532F0L1-F1
#
_entry.id   AF-A0A532F0L1-F1
#
_cell.length_a   1.000
_cell.length_b   1.000
_cell.length_c   1.000
_cell.angle_alpha   90.00
_cell.angle_beta   90.00
_cell.angle_gamma   90.00
#
_symmetry.space_group_name_H-M   'P 1'
#
loop_
_entity.id
_entity.type
_entity.pdbx_description
1 polymer ?
#
loop_
_entity_poly.entity_id
_entity_poly.type
_entity_poly.pdbx_seq_one_letter_code
_entity_poly.pdbx_strand_id
1 'polypeptide(L)'
;MAKRHALIRKLPAVETLGSATVICTDKTGTLTKNEMTVTRVMMDNSHFEVTGEGYEPAGEIREVLGVKREAHLDLSSLTPGLRQLLTAAVLCNGATLQQENGTWQIIGDPTEGALLVAAAKAGLTKAELERRAPLDREVPFDAERKMMTIVRRTEQGRMAYCKGAPDVLLKRCAARLTLDGLIEDLDEVHRQLISEANASLAQQALRVLGVAYRPLDQPVSSDEEVERELIFLGLIAMKDPLRAEAAEAVRLCRDAGIRISMITGDHKET
;
A
#
# COMPACT_ATOMS: atom_id res chain seq x y z
N MET A 1 1.28 35.91 11.45
CA MET A 1 1.16 34.44 11.63
C MET A 1 -0.11 33.89 10.97
N ALA A 2 -1.31 34.42 11.24
CA ALA A 2 -2.55 33.94 10.62
C ALA A 2 -2.57 33.93 9.07
N LYS A 3 -2.05 35.00 8.42
CA LYS A 3 -1.88 35.06 6.95
C LYS A 3 -0.92 33.99 6.37
N ARG A 4 -0.16 33.30 7.23
CA ARG A 4 0.76 32.19 6.88
C ARG A 4 0.24 30.86 7.44
N HIS A 5 -1.07 30.72 7.61
CA HIS A 5 -1.73 29.53 8.14
C HIS A 5 -1.32 29.10 9.58
N ALA A 6 -0.69 29.99 10.35
CA ALA A 6 -0.36 29.77 11.76
C ALA A 6 -1.33 30.53 12.67
N LEU A 7 -2.34 29.82 13.21
CA LEU A 7 -3.34 30.38 14.12
C LEU A 7 -2.85 30.35 15.57
N ILE A 8 -2.62 31.52 16.16
CA ILE A 8 -2.20 31.63 17.56
C ILE A 8 -3.42 31.66 18.48
N ARG A 9 -3.60 30.60 19.28
CA ARG A 9 -4.69 30.52 20.28
C ARG A 9 -4.38 31.27 21.57
N LYS A 10 -3.10 31.39 21.93
CA LYS A 10 -2.63 32.09 23.14
C LYS A 10 -1.48 33.01 22.75
N LEU A 11 -1.63 34.32 22.95
CA LEU A 11 -0.62 35.31 22.56
C LEU A 11 0.79 35.05 23.11
N PRO A 12 0.98 34.57 24.36
CA PRO A 12 2.32 34.22 24.88
C PRO A 12 3.06 33.15 24.07
N ALA A 13 2.33 32.32 23.30
CA ALA A 13 2.94 31.26 22.50
C ALA A 13 3.87 31.82 21.39
N VAL A 14 3.73 33.08 21.00
CA VAL A 14 4.61 33.71 20.01
C VAL A 14 6.04 33.84 20.55
N GLU A 15 6.18 34.25 21.81
CA GLU A 15 7.48 34.37 22.48
C GLU A 15 8.06 32.98 22.80
N THR A 16 7.23 32.04 23.24
CA THR A 16 7.64 30.65 23.47
C THR A 16 8.18 30.01 22.19
N LEU A 17 7.54 30.24 21.04
CA LEU A 17 8.03 29.73 19.76
C LEU A 17 9.39 30.32 19.36
N GLY A 18 9.61 31.61 19.65
CA GLY A 18 10.89 32.29 19.37
C GLY A 18 12.07 31.82 20.25
N SER A 19 11.77 31.22 21.40
CA SER A 19 12.76 30.70 22.37
C SER A 19 12.89 29.16 22.33
N ALA A 20 12.20 28.51 21.39
CA ALA A 20 12.23 27.06 21.27
C ALA A 20 13.62 26.55 20.86
N THR A 21 14.18 25.62 21.62
CA THR A 21 15.46 24.95 21.32
C THR A 21 15.28 23.51 20.87
N VAL A 22 14.06 22.97 21.00
CA VAL A 22 13.68 21.62 20.59
C VAL A 22 12.29 21.67 19.96
N ILE A 23 12.12 21.01 18.81
CA ILE A 23 10.83 20.75 18.17
C ILE A 23 10.60 19.24 18.13
N CYS A 24 9.53 18.80 18.78
CA CYS A 24 9.01 17.44 18.64
C CYS A 24 7.88 17.46 17.62
N THR A 25 8.06 16.79 16.48
CA THR A 25 7.07 16.76 15.40
C THR A 25 6.59 15.34 15.17
N ASP A 26 5.30 15.19 14.90
CA ASP A 26 4.77 13.95 14.31
C ASP A 26 5.31 13.80 12.88
N LYS A 27 5.36 12.57 12.38
CA LYS A 27 5.68 12.28 10.97
C LYS A 27 4.44 12.47 10.11
N THR A 28 3.41 11.66 10.38
CA THR A 28 2.27 11.48 9.50
C THR A 28 1.40 12.73 9.47
N GLY A 29 1.17 13.28 8.29
CA GLY A 29 0.35 14.48 8.09
C GLY A 29 1.02 15.80 8.50
N THR A 30 2.16 15.76 9.20
CA THR A 30 2.95 16.95 9.55
C THR A 30 4.15 17.12 8.64
N LEU A 31 5.06 16.14 8.61
CA LEU A 31 6.21 16.13 7.68
C LEU A 31 5.84 15.50 6.34
N THR A 32 4.91 14.55 6.36
CA THR A 32 4.37 13.88 5.18
C THR A 32 3.00 14.44 4.82
N LYS A 33 2.55 14.12 3.60
CA LYS A 33 1.23 14.53 3.12
C LYS A 33 0.09 13.71 3.73
N ASN A 34 0.39 12.56 4.35
CA ASN A 34 -0.61 11.54 4.69
C ASN A 34 -1.38 11.08 3.44
N GLU A 35 -0.65 10.96 2.33
CA GLU A 35 -1.16 10.58 1.01
C GLU A 35 -0.42 9.34 0.55
N MET A 36 -0.72 8.21 1.21
CA MET A 36 -0.03 6.96 0.97
C MET A 36 -0.07 6.62 -0.54
N THR A 37 1.10 6.40 -1.12
CA THR A 37 1.28 6.24 -2.57
C THR A 37 2.04 4.95 -2.83
N VAL A 38 1.45 4.04 -3.61
CA VAL A 38 2.16 2.85 -4.11
C VAL A 38 3.26 3.30 -5.05
N THR A 39 4.47 2.80 -4.81
CA THR A 39 5.66 3.13 -5.63
C THR A 39 6.32 1.90 -6.20
N ARG A 40 6.16 0.73 -5.57
CA ARG A 40 6.78 -0.51 -6.00
C ARG A 40 5.78 -1.65 -5.93
N VAL A 41 5.82 -2.55 -6.90
CA VAL A 41 5.13 -3.84 -6.88
C VAL A 41 6.16 -4.92 -7.19
N MET A 42 6.14 -6.02 -6.45
CA MET A 42 7.01 -7.17 -6.70
C MET A 42 6.18 -8.44 -6.81
N MET A 43 6.41 -9.22 -7.86
CA MET A 43 5.72 -10.46 -8.14
C MET A 43 6.63 -11.36 -8.96
N ASP A 44 6.72 -12.64 -8.60
CA ASP A 44 7.45 -13.63 -9.41
C ASP A 44 8.87 -13.18 -9.82
N ASN A 45 9.65 -12.69 -8.85
CA ASN A 45 10.98 -12.09 -9.04
C ASN A 45 11.04 -10.86 -9.96
N SER A 46 9.91 -10.41 -10.47
CA SER A 46 9.77 -9.22 -11.31
C SER A 46 9.48 -8.00 -10.45
N HIS A 47 10.05 -6.87 -10.86
CA HIS A 47 9.97 -5.61 -10.14
C HIS A 47 9.27 -4.57 -10.99
N PHE A 48 8.29 -3.90 -10.41
CA PHE A 48 7.55 -2.84 -11.08
C PHE A 48 7.65 -1.54 -10.30
N GLU A 49 7.90 -0.45 -11.01
CA GLU A 49 7.79 0.91 -10.51
C GLU A 49 6.41 1.48 -10.86
N VAL A 50 5.77 2.10 -9.89
CA VAL A 50 4.49 2.81 -10.06
C VAL A 50 4.77 4.30 -9.98
N THR A 51 4.51 5.02 -11.08
CA THR A 51 4.72 6.47 -11.16
C THR A 51 3.46 7.23 -10.77
N GLY A 52 3.61 8.53 -10.48
CA GLY A 52 2.53 9.41 -10.02
C GLY A 52 2.33 9.37 -8.50
N GLU A 53 2.10 10.53 -7.89
CA GLU A 53 1.90 10.70 -6.44
C GLU A 53 0.49 11.18 -6.13
N GLY A 54 0.03 10.94 -4.90
CA GLY A 54 -1.29 11.37 -4.44
C GLY A 54 -2.41 10.45 -4.92
N TYR A 55 -3.64 10.97 -4.92
CA TYR A 55 -4.84 10.20 -5.21
C TYR A 55 -5.34 10.28 -6.64
N GLU A 56 -4.70 11.09 -7.48
CA GLU A 56 -5.03 11.10 -8.90
C GLU A 56 -4.53 9.80 -9.56
N PRO A 57 -5.38 9.06 -10.27
CA PRO A 57 -5.01 7.81 -10.95
C PRO A 57 -4.27 8.09 -12.26
N ALA A 58 -3.36 9.07 -12.25
CA ALA A 58 -2.45 9.39 -13.35
C ALA A 58 -1.07 8.80 -13.05
N GLY A 59 -0.50 8.10 -14.03
CA GLY A 59 0.79 7.44 -13.91
C GLY A 59 0.81 6.11 -14.67
N GLU A 60 1.94 5.42 -14.56
CA GLU A 60 2.23 4.18 -15.28
C GLU A 60 2.80 3.15 -14.30
N ILE A 61 2.59 1.88 -14.63
CA ILE A 61 3.28 0.76 -13.99
C ILE A 61 4.31 0.24 -14.99
N ARG A 62 5.60 0.32 -14.64
CA ARG A 62 6.71 -0.04 -15.52
C ARG A 62 7.49 -1.19 -14.93
N GLU A 63 7.81 -2.19 -15.75
CA GLU A 63 8.72 -3.26 -15.33
C GLU A 63 10.17 -2.77 -15.38
N VAL A 64 10.92 -3.05 -14.32
CA VAL A 64 12.32 -2.66 -14.17
C VAL A 64 13.19 -3.89 -14.40
N LEU A 65 13.76 -4.01 -15.59
CA LEU A 65 14.67 -5.10 -15.97
C LEU A 65 16.14 -4.67 -15.75
N GLY A 66 16.68 -4.92 -14.56
CA GLY A 66 18.10 -4.70 -14.25
C GLY A 66 18.62 -3.27 -14.52
N VAL A 67 19.94 -3.13 -14.70
CA VAL A 67 20.60 -1.83 -14.90
C VAL A 67 20.31 -1.31 -16.32
N LYS A 68 19.25 -0.49 -16.46
CA LYS A 68 18.90 0.38 -17.61
C LYS A 68 18.06 -0.22 -18.76
N ARG A 69 17.07 -1.08 -18.50
CA ARG A 69 15.96 -1.27 -19.46
C ARG A 69 14.62 -1.14 -18.76
N GLU A 70 13.99 0.01 -18.94
CA GLU A 70 12.57 0.20 -18.69
C GLU A 70 11.80 -0.36 -19.87
N ALA A 71 10.99 -1.40 -19.66
CA ALA A 71 9.97 -1.79 -20.62
C ALA A 71 8.70 -1.04 -20.25
N HIS A 72 8.20 -0.18 -21.15
CA HIS A 72 6.88 0.40 -21.00
C HIS A 72 5.85 -0.71 -21.21
N LEU A 73 5.14 -1.07 -20.13
CA LEU A 73 3.94 -1.88 -20.24
C LEU A 73 2.81 -0.96 -20.70
N ASP A 74 2.32 -1.21 -21.91
CA ASP A 74 1.04 -0.63 -22.33
C ASP A 74 -0.04 -1.17 -21.38
N LEU A 75 -0.86 -0.28 -20.81
CA LEU A 75 -1.92 -0.61 -19.84
C LEU A 75 -2.93 -1.62 -20.40
N SER A 76 -3.04 -1.74 -21.73
CA SER A 76 -3.82 -2.79 -22.41
C SER A 76 -3.21 -4.19 -22.29
N SER A 77 -1.96 -4.32 -21.83
CA SER A 77 -1.14 -5.52 -21.85
C SER A 77 -0.58 -5.94 -20.48
N LEU A 78 -1.25 -5.60 -19.37
CA LEU A 78 -0.90 -6.17 -18.06
C LEU A 78 -0.81 -7.70 -18.17
N THR A 79 0.29 -8.26 -17.69
CA THR A 79 0.43 -9.71 -17.58
C THR A 79 -0.69 -10.28 -16.71
N PRO A 80 -1.13 -11.53 -16.97
CA PRO A 80 -2.24 -12.12 -16.22
C PRO A 80 -2.02 -12.10 -14.70
N GLY A 81 -0.80 -12.38 -14.25
CA GLY A 81 -0.42 -12.36 -12.85
C GLY A 81 -0.55 -10.99 -12.20
N LEU A 82 0.01 -9.95 -12.84
CA LEU A 82 -0.04 -8.58 -12.32
C LEU A 82 -1.48 -8.05 -12.25
N ARG A 83 -2.28 -8.36 -13.28
CA ARG A 83 -3.72 -8.06 -13.27
C ARG A 83 -4.41 -8.70 -12.07
N GLN A 84 -4.15 -9.99 -11.80
CA GLN A 84 -4.75 -10.71 -10.68
C GLN A 84 -4.33 -10.14 -9.32
N LEU A 85 -3.05 -9.76 -9.16
CA LEU A 85 -2.54 -9.09 -7.96
C LEU A 85 -3.29 -7.78 -7.67
N LEU A 86 -3.40 -6.91 -8.68
CA LEU A 86 -4.10 -5.62 -8.53
C LEU A 86 -5.61 -5.82 -8.31
N THR A 87 -6.24 -6.78 -9.00
CA THR A 87 -7.64 -7.15 -8.76
C THR A 87 -7.86 -7.62 -7.31
N ALA A 88 -6.99 -8.47 -6.78
CA ALA A 88 -7.08 -8.91 -5.38
C ALA A 88 -6.91 -7.74 -4.39
N ALA A 89 -5.98 -6.82 -4.66
CA ALA A 89 -5.76 -5.62 -3.85
C ALA A 89 -6.98 -4.67 -3.82
N VAL A 90 -7.75 -4.62 -4.90
CA VAL A 90 -9.01 -3.86 -5.00
C VAL A 90 -10.18 -4.59 -4.34
N LEU A 91 -10.30 -5.91 -4.53
CA LEU A 91 -11.44 -6.67 -4.00
C LEU A 91 -11.33 -6.93 -2.49
N CYS A 92 -10.12 -6.97 -1.94
CA CYS A 92 -9.85 -6.92 -0.51
C CYS A 92 -9.63 -5.47 -0.05
N ASN A 93 -10.63 -4.59 -0.20
CA ASN A 93 -10.47 -3.16 0.09
C ASN A 93 -11.75 -2.50 0.64
N GLY A 94 -11.64 -1.85 1.80
CA GLY A 94 -12.71 -1.09 2.45
C GLY A 94 -12.81 0.37 2.00
N ALA A 95 -11.77 0.95 1.41
CA ALA A 95 -11.73 2.35 1.00
C ALA A 95 -12.47 2.62 -0.31
N THR A 96 -12.75 3.89 -0.60
CA THR A 96 -13.38 4.37 -1.84
C THR A 96 -12.54 5.50 -2.42
N LEU A 97 -12.21 5.38 -3.71
CA LEU A 97 -11.61 6.44 -4.50
C LEU A 97 -12.71 7.14 -5.30
N GLN A 98 -12.86 8.45 -5.09
CA GLN A 98 -13.88 9.25 -5.75
C GLN A 98 -13.32 10.61 -6.18
N GLN A 99 -13.96 11.21 -7.19
CA GLN A 99 -13.62 12.55 -7.66
C GLN A 99 -14.75 13.51 -7.28
N GLU A 100 -14.43 14.51 -6.46
CA GLU A 100 -15.35 15.58 -6.05
C GLU A 100 -14.78 16.93 -6.48
N ASN A 101 -15.58 17.74 -7.19
CA ASN A 101 -15.18 19.06 -7.69
C ASN A 101 -13.84 19.06 -8.46
N GLY A 102 -13.59 18.01 -9.24
CA GLY A 102 -12.35 17.82 -10.00
C GLY A 102 -11.14 17.36 -9.18
N THR A 103 -11.28 17.18 -7.86
CA THR A 103 -10.21 16.71 -6.98
C THR A 103 -10.46 15.25 -6.56
N TRP A 104 -9.42 14.42 -6.67
CA TRP A 104 -9.48 13.03 -6.22
C TRP A 104 -9.33 12.94 -4.70
N GLN A 105 -10.18 12.14 -4.07
CA GLN A 105 -10.18 11.92 -2.63
C GLN A 105 -10.38 10.44 -2.31
N ILE A 106 -9.78 10.03 -1.19
CA ILE A 106 -9.99 8.72 -0.58
C ILE A 106 -10.91 8.87 0.64
N ILE A 107 -11.96 8.04 0.69
CA ILE A 107 -12.74 7.78 1.90
C ILE A 107 -12.32 6.43 2.44
N GLY A 108 -11.83 6.39 3.68
CA GLY A 108 -11.31 5.18 4.31
C GLY A 108 -9.83 5.29 4.66
N ASP A 109 -9.17 4.15 4.83
CA ASP A 109 -7.75 4.10 5.19
C ASP A 109 -6.85 4.52 4.00
N PRO A 110 -5.82 5.37 4.21
CA PRO A 110 -4.92 5.79 3.14
C PRO A 110 -4.14 4.64 2.48
N THR A 111 -3.75 3.62 3.25
CA THR A 111 -3.04 2.42 2.74
C THR A 111 -3.92 1.69 1.75
N GLU A 112 -5.19 1.50 2.09
CA GLU A 112 -6.18 0.90 1.20
C GLU A 112 -6.46 1.78 -0.02
N GLY A 113 -6.58 3.09 0.15
CA GLY A 113 -6.76 4.04 -0.94
C GLY A 113 -5.62 4.01 -1.95
N ALA A 114 -4.37 3.90 -1.48
CA ALA A 114 -3.19 3.77 -2.33
C ALA A 114 -3.28 2.58 -3.30
N LEU A 115 -3.83 1.45 -2.84
CA LEU A 115 -4.05 0.26 -3.67
C LEU A 115 -5.08 0.53 -4.78
N LEU A 116 -6.15 1.26 -4.46
CA LEU A 116 -7.17 1.64 -5.45
C LEU A 116 -6.60 2.55 -6.53
N VAL A 117 -5.79 3.53 -6.13
CA VAL A 117 -5.13 4.45 -7.06
C VAL A 117 -4.16 3.68 -7.98
N ALA A 118 -3.36 2.76 -7.43
CA ALA A 118 -2.46 1.94 -8.21
C ALA A 118 -3.19 1.07 -9.23
N ALA A 119 -4.29 0.43 -8.83
CA ALA A 119 -5.11 -0.37 -9.74
C ALA A 119 -5.82 0.49 -10.80
N ALA A 120 -6.28 1.70 -10.43
CA ALA A 120 -6.92 2.63 -11.36
C ALA A 120 -5.95 3.14 -12.44
N LYS A 121 -4.66 3.36 -12.12
CA LYS A 121 -3.60 3.61 -13.12
C LYS A 121 -3.48 2.48 -14.14
N ALA A 122 -3.86 1.27 -13.74
CA ALA A 122 -3.88 0.06 -14.57
C ALA A 122 -5.24 -0.18 -15.28
N GLY A 123 -6.17 0.78 -15.21
CA GLY A 123 -7.51 0.67 -15.79
C GLY A 123 -8.46 -0.26 -15.02
N LEU A 124 -8.12 -0.62 -13.77
CA LEU A 124 -8.96 -1.47 -12.93
C LEU A 124 -9.68 -0.62 -11.89
N THR A 125 -11.01 -0.52 -12.00
CA THR A 125 -11.82 0.26 -11.04
C THR A 125 -12.54 -0.62 -10.04
N LYS A 126 -12.67 -0.13 -8.80
CA LYS A 126 -13.40 -0.85 -7.73
C LYS A 126 -14.85 -1.13 -8.12
N ALA A 127 -15.54 -0.14 -8.66
CA ALA A 127 -16.95 -0.26 -9.04
C ALA A 127 -17.20 -1.39 -10.08
N GLU A 128 -16.32 -1.54 -11.06
CA GLU A 128 -16.45 -2.60 -12.07
C GLU A 128 -16.13 -3.98 -11.51
N LEU A 129 -15.09 -4.09 -10.69
CA LEU A 129 -14.67 -5.35 -10.08
C LEU A 129 -15.71 -5.83 -9.06
N GLU A 130 -16.23 -4.96 -8.19
CA GLU A 130 -17.25 -5.34 -7.20
C GLU A 130 -18.59 -5.71 -7.84
N ARG A 131 -18.94 -5.12 -8.99
CA ARG A 131 -20.12 -5.54 -9.75
C ARG A 131 -20.03 -7.00 -10.21
N ARG A 132 -18.83 -7.46 -10.58
CA ARG A 132 -18.57 -8.85 -11.01
C ARG A 132 -18.24 -9.79 -9.85
N ALA A 133 -17.87 -9.23 -8.70
CA ALA A 133 -17.48 -9.95 -7.51
C ALA A 133 -18.15 -9.35 -6.25
N PRO A 134 -19.48 -9.46 -6.11
CA PRO A 134 -20.20 -8.91 -4.96
C PRO A 134 -19.70 -9.49 -3.62
N LEU A 135 -19.80 -8.67 -2.57
CA LEU A 135 -19.43 -9.03 -1.20
C LEU A 135 -20.25 -10.24 -0.71
N ASP A 136 -19.54 -11.23 -0.15
CA ASP A 136 -20.13 -12.37 0.55
C ASP A 136 -19.92 -12.22 2.07
N ARG A 137 -18.67 -12.05 2.48
CA ARG A 137 -18.25 -11.99 3.87
C ARG A 137 -16.96 -11.18 4.01
N GLU A 138 -16.77 -10.54 5.14
CA GLU A 138 -15.54 -9.84 5.50
C GLU A 138 -15.01 -10.32 6.85
N VAL A 139 -13.70 -10.45 6.93
CA VAL A 139 -12.93 -10.55 8.16
C VAL A 139 -12.08 -9.27 8.21
N PRO A 140 -12.48 -8.27 9.02
CA PRO A 140 -11.83 -6.96 9.02
C PRO A 140 -10.37 -7.07 9.45
N PHE A 141 -9.59 -6.01 9.23
CA PHE A 141 -8.21 -5.97 9.74
C PHE A 141 -8.19 -6.10 11.27
N ASP A 142 -7.32 -6.96 11.76
CA ASP A 142 -7.04 -7.14 13.19
C ASP A 142 -5.54 -6.96 13.46
N ALA A 143 -5.19 -6.25 14.53
CA ALA A 143 -3.80 -5.91 14.84
C ALA A 143 -2.97 -7.11 15.34
N GLU A 144 -3.60 -8.12 15.94
CA GLU A 144 -2.93 -9.34 16.36
C GLU A 144 -2.66 -10.25 15.16
N ARG A 145 -3.65 -10.39 14.26
CA ARG A 145 -3.52 -11.16 13.01
C ARG A 145 -2.73 -10.43 11.93
N LYS A 146 -2.66 -9.11 11.97
CA LYS A 146 -2.00 -8.23 10.97
C LYS A 146 -2.47 -8.45 9.53
N MET A 147 -3.73 -8.83 9.34
CA MET A 147 -4.29 -9.11 8.02
C MET A 147 -5.80 -8.85 7.97
N MET A 148 -6.28 -8.65 6.74
CA MET A 148 -7.68 -8.48 6.36
C MET A 148 -8.01 -9.49 5.27
N THR A 149 -9.24 -10.00 5.30
CA THR A 149 -9.74 -10.94 4.30
C THR A 149 -11.15 -10.56 3.86
N ILE A 150 -11.40 -10.50 2.55
CA ILE A 150 -12.74 -10.31 2.00
C ILE A 150 -13.07 -11.48 1.07
N VAL A 151 -14.20 -12.14 1.35
CA VAL A 151 -14.77 -13.18 0.49
C VAL A 151 -15.77 -12.55 -0.47
N ARG A 152 -15.59 -12.81 -1.76
CA ARG A 152 -16.48 -12.34 -2.84
C ARG A 152 -17.07 -13.52 -3.60
N ARG A 153 -18.30 -13.35 -4.11
CA ARG A 153 -18.92 -14.29 -5.05
C ARG A 153 -18.54 -13.89 -6.46
N THR A 154 -17.70 -14.68 -7.13
CA THR A 154 -17.23 -14.42 -8.50
C THR A 154 -17.91 -15.38 -9.49
N GLU A 155 -17.69 -15.17 -10.79
CA GLU A 155 -18.13 -16.09 -11.85
C GLU A 155 -17.53 -17.50 -11.71
N GLN A 156 -16.36 -17.63 -11.06
CA GLN A 156 -15.68 -18.90 -10.80
C GLN A 156 -16.05 -19.53 -9.44
N GLY A 157 -17.00 -18.94 -8.72
CA GLY A 157 -17.36 -19.35 -7.35
C GLY A 157 -16.86 -18.38 -6.29
N ARG A 158 -16.84 -18.82 -5.03
CA ARG A 158 -16.40 -17.98 -3.92
C ARG A 158 -14.88 -17.84 -3.93
N MET A 159 -14.40 -16.62 -3.72
CA MET A 159 -12.97 -16.30 -3.68
C MET A 159 -12.67 -15.50 -2.42
N ALA A 160 -11.71 -15.95 -1.64
CA ALA A 160 -11.13 -15.18 -0.55
C ALA A 160 -9.96 -14.34 -1.09
N TYR A 161 -9.97 -13.04 -0.83
CA TYR A 161 -8.86 -12.15 -1.10
C TYR A 161 -8.29 -11.66 0.22
N CYS A 162 -6.98 -11.74 0.40
CA CYS A 162 -6.30 -11.41 1.64
C CYS A 162 -5.22 -10.36 1.40
N LYS A 163 -5.07 -9.43 2.33
CA LYS A 163 -3.90 -8.55 2.41
C LYS A 163 -3.43 -8.35 3.84
N GLY A 164 -2.14 -8.14 4.03
CA GLY A 164 -1.59 -7.93 5.36
C GLY A 164 -0.07 -7.93 5.40
N ALA A 165 0.47 -8.13 6.60
CA ALA A 165 1.92 -8.22 6.80
C ALA A 165 2.51 -9.40 6.00
N PRO A 166 3.55 -9.17 5.16
CA PRO A 166 4.12 -10.22 4.31
C PRO A 166 4.54 -11.49 5.05
N ASP A 167 5.18 -11.34 6.21
CA ASP A 167 5.66 -12.43 7.06
C ASP A 167 4.53 -13.29 7.64
N VAL A 168 3.36 -12.69 7.89
CA VAL A 168 2.17 -13.40 8.35
C VAL A 168 1.46 -14.11 7.20
N LEU A 169 1.28 -13.43 6.06
CA LEU A 169 0.61 -14.02 4.90
C LEU A 169 1.41 -15.20 4.33
N LEU A 170 2.74 -15.09 4.23
CA LEU A 170 3.58 -16.16 3.69
C LEU A 170 3.39 -17.48 4.46
N LYS A 171 3.29 -17.44 5.79
CA LYS A 171 3.06 -18.64 6.63
C LYS A 171 1.73 -19.34 6.33
N ARG A 172 0.78 -18.64 5.69
CA ARG A 172 -0.55 -19.14 5.33
C ARG A 172 -0.68 -19.52 3.85
N CYS A 173 0.34 -19.23 3.04
CA CYS A 173 0.35 -19.54 1.62
C CYS A 173 0.93 -20.94 1.37
N ALA A 174 0.29 -21.71 0.49
CA ALA A 174 0.78 -23.01 0.01
C ALA A 174 1.31 -22.94 -1.42
N ALA A 175 0.80 -22.00 -2.21
CA ALA A 175 1.15 -21.80 -3.60
C ALA A 175 1.46 -20.32 -3.89
N ARG A 176 1.97 -20.03 -5.08
CA ARG A 176 2.26 -18.70 -5.59
C ARG A 176 1.71 -18.54 -7.00
N LEU A 177 1.40 -17.31 -7.39
CA LEU A 177 1.06 -16.97 -8.76
C LEU A 177 2.30 -16.42 -9.49
N THR A 178 2.57 -16.95 -10.67
CA THR A 178 3.61 -16.45 -11.58
C THR A 178 3.11 -15.22 -12.36
N LEU A 179 4.04 -14.49 -12.98
CA LEU A 179 3.71 -13.32 -13.78
C LEU A 179 2.77 -13.66 -14.96
N ASP A 180 2.92 -14.85 -15.53
CA ASP A 180 2.08 -15.37 -16.63
C ASP A 180 0.72 -15.91 -16.15
N GLY A 181 0.47 -15.92 -14.83
CA GLY A 181 -0.80 -16.37 -14.25
C GLY A 181 -0.89 -17.87 -13.97
N LEU A 182 0.24 -18.60 -14.00
CA LEU A 182 0.31 -20.00 -13.57
C LEU A 182 0.44 -20.09 -12.04
N ILE A 183 -0.23 -21.08 -11.45
CA ILE A 183 -0.12 -21.39 -10.02
C ILE A 183 0.96 -22.45 -9.84
N GLU A 184 1.92 -22.17 -8.97
CA GLU A 184 3.03 -23.07 -8.62
C GLU A 184 3.13 -23.25 -7.10
N ASP A 185 3.76 -24.34 -6.67
CA ASP A 185 4.01 -24.58 -5.25
C ASP A 185 4.93 -23.50 -4.65
N LEU A 186 4.61 -23.05 -3.43
CA LEU A 186 5.43 -22.09 -2.70
C LEU A 186 6.41 -22.83 -1.78
N ASP A 187 7.55 -23.20 -2.36
CA ASP A 187 8.67 -23.84 -1.64
C ASP A 187 9.48 -22.85 -0.78
N GLU A 188 10.49 -23.37 -0.08
CA GLU A 188 11.34 -22.58 0.82
C GLU A 188 12.25 -21.58 0.09
N VAL A 189 12.67 -21.89 -1.15
CA VAL A 189 13.49 -20.97 -1.95
C VAL A 189 12.66 -19.74 -2.31
N HIS A 190 11.43 -19.93 -2.76
CA HIS A 190 10.52 -18.83 -3.05
C HIS A 190 10.20 -18.00 -1.80
N ARG A 191 9.96 -18.66 -0.65
CA ARG A 191 9.71 -17.96 0.62
C ARG A 191 10.88 -17.06 1.01
N GLN A 192 12.10 -17.57 0.88
CA GLN A 192 13.31 -16.82 1.18
C GLN A 192 13.45 -15.60 0.26
N LEU A 193 13.26 -15.77 -1.06
CA LEU A 193 13.30 -14.68 -2.03
C LEU A 193 12.26 -13.59 -1.73
N ILE A 194 11.03 -13.96 -1.38
CA ILE A 194 9.99 -12.98 -1.02
C ILE A 194 10.32 -12.27 0.29
N SER A 195 10.91 -12.97 1.27
CA SER A 195 11.35 -12.38 2.53
C SER A 195 12.48 -11.37 2.34
N GLU A 196 13.46 -11.69 1.49
CA GLU A 196 14.56 -10.79 1.11
C GLU A 196 14.04 -9.56 0.36
N ALA A 197 13.10 -9.75 -0.57
CA ALA A 197 12.41 -8.67 -1.26
C ALA A 197 11.69 -7.72 -0.28
N ASN A 198 10.94 -8.28 0.67
CA ASN A 198 10.28 -7.51 1.71
C ASN A 198 11.28 -6.71 2.55
N ALA A 199 12.39 -7.33 2.99
CA ALA A 199 13.43 -6.64 3.74
C ALA A 199 14.09 -5.51 2.95
N SER A 200 14.37 -5.74 1.66
CA SER A 200 14.95 -4.72 0.77
C SER A 200 14.03 -3.52 0.56
N LEU A 201 12.72 -3.74 0.43
CA LEU A 201 11.73 -2.68 0.35
C LEU A 201 11.59 -1.93 1.68
N ALA A 202 11.59 -2.64 2.80
CA ALA A 202 11.51 -2.04 4.14
C ALA A 202 12.73 -1.14 4.44
N GLN A 203 13.94 -1.54 4.04
CA GLN A 203 15.17 -0.73 4.17
C GLN A 203 15.10 0.61 3.40
N GLN A 204 14.23 0.70 2.40
CA GLN A 204 13.97 1.94 1.66
C GLN A 204 12.86 2.78 2.31
N ALA A 205 12.51 2.49 3.57
CA ALA A 205 11.41 3.11 4.32
C ALA A 205 10.05 3.00 3.61
N LEU A 206 9.83 1.90 2.89
CA LEU A 206 8.54 1.59 2.27
C LEU A 206 7.71 0.72 3.22
N ARG A 207 6.43 1.07 3.35
CA ARG A 207 5.43 0.19 3.96
C ARG A 207 5.06 -0.88 2.94
N VAL A 208 5.23 -2.15 3.30
CA VAL A 208 5.01 -3.30 2.41
C VAL A 208 3.78 -4.10 2.85
N LEU A 209 2.90 -4.43 1.89
CA LEU A 209 1.80 -5.36 2.08
C LEU A 209 1.98 -6.59 1.18
N GLY A 210 1.73 -7.77 1.74
CA GLY A 210 1.50 -8.98 0.95
C GLY A 210 0.05 -9.04 0.50
N VAL A 211 -0.18 -9.62 -0.68
CA VAL A 211 -1.51 -9.90 -1.21
C VAL A 211 -1.58 -11.37 -1.62
N ALA A 212 -2.70 -12.01 -1.30
CA ALA A 212 -2.96 -13.40 -1.63
C ALA A 212 -4.44 -13.61 -1.99
N TYR A 213 -4.77 -14.71 -2.65
CA TYR A 213 -6.16 -15.16 -2.80
C TYR A 213 -6.29 -16.66 -2.59
N ARG A 214 -7.54 -17.14 -2.40
CA ARG A 214 -7.87 -18.56 -2.42
C ARG A 214 -9.26 -18.82 -3.01
N PRO A 215 -9.38 -19.72 -4.00
CA PRO A 215 -10.68 -20.26 -4.40
C PRO A 215 -11.27 -21.10 -3.28
N LEU A 216 -12.56 -20.90 -3.00
CA LEU A 216 -13.28 -21.62 -1.95
C LEU A 216 -14.27 -22.59 -2.60
N ASP A 217 -13.78 -23.81 -2.86
CA ASP A 217 -14.58 -24.86 -3.50
C ASP A 217 -15.70 -25.40 -2.60
N GLN A 218 -15.57 -25.21 -1.28
CA GLN A 218 -16.55 -25.63 -0.28
C GLN A 218 -16.87 -24.49 0.69
N PRO A 219 -18.06 -24.52 1.33
CA PRO A 219 -18.40 -23.57 2.38
C PRO A 219 -17.40 -23.68 3.54
N VAL A 220 -16.71 -22.58 3.81
CA VAL A 220 -15.75 -22.46 4.90
C VAL A 220 -16.48 -22.08 6.20
N SER A 221 -16.12 -22.72 7.30
CA SER A 221 -16.85 -22.64 8.56
C SER A 221 -16.29 -21.60 9.55
N SER A 222 -15.02 -21.19 9.39
CA SER A 222 -14.35 -20.23 10.27
C SER A 222 -13.40 -19.28 9.53
N ASP A 223 -13.04 -18.16 10.17
CA ASP A 223 -12.11 -17.17 9.61
C ASP A 223 -10.72 -17.76 9.40
N GLU A 224 -10.26 -18.59 10.36
CA GLU A 224 -8.98 -19.28 10.26
C GLU A 224 -8.91 -20.24 9.08
N GLU A 225 -10.02 -20.89 8.76
CA GLU A 225 -10.11 -21.84 7.64
C GLU A 225 -10.08 -21.10 6.30
N VAL A 226 -10.69 -19.91 6.19
CA VAL A 226 -10.62 -19.05 4.99
C VAL A 226 -9.18 -18.62 4.70
N GLU A 227 -8.40 -18.33 5.75
CA GLU A 227 -7.05 -17.77 5.69
C GLU A 227 -5.92 -18.84 5.69
N ARG A 228 -6.17 -20.02 5.14
CA ARG A 228 -5.19 -21.12 4.96
C ARG A 228 -5.03 -21.48 3.49
N GLU A 229 -3.93 -22.14 3.14
CA GLU A 229 -3.66 -22.65 1.79
C GLU A 229 -3.81 -21.56 0.71
N LEU A 230 -3.39 -20.34 1.04
CA LEU A 230 -3.51 -19.19 0.17
C LEU A 230 -2.53 -19.31 -1.02
N ILE A 231 -2.86 -18.67 -2.12
CA ILE A 231 -1.98 -18.45 -3.27
C ILE A 231 -1.40 -17.04 -3.11
N PHE A 232 -0.09 -16.96 -2.87
CA PHE A 232 0.63 -15.68 -2.75
C PHE A 232 0.73 -15.00 -4.12
N LEU A 233 0.34 -13.73 -4.21
CA LEU A 233 0.36 -12.99 -5.47
C LEU A 233 1.56 -12.07 -5.59
N GLY A 234 1.93 -11.39 -4.51
CA GLY A 234 3.01 -10.42 -4.58
C GLY A 234 3.04 -9.47 -3.39
N LEU A 235 4.03 -8.58 -3.45
CA LEU A 235 4.23 -7.49 -2.51
C LEU A 235 3.86 -6.17 -3.19
N ILE A 236 3.14 -5.31 -2.46
CA ILE A 236 2.85 -3.94 -2.86
C ILE A 236 3.47 -3.03 -1.81
N ALA A 237 4.37 -2.15 -2.24
CA ALA A 237 5.12 -1.26 -1.39
C ALA A 237 4.78 0.21 -1.69
N MET A 238 4.57 0.95 -0.61
CA MET A 238 4.06 2.31 -0.62
C MET A 238 4.83 3.20 0.34
N LYS A 239 4.85 4.49 0.02
CA LYS A 239 5.45 5.53 0.86
C LYS A 239 4.39 6.58 1.17
N ASP A 240 4.53 7.23 2.33
CA ASP A 240 3.85 8.49 2.58
C ASP A 240 4.79 9.64 2.16
N PRO A 241 4.52 10.33 1.04
CA PRO A 241 5.44 11.31 0.49
C PRO A 241 5.61 12.50 1.44
N LEU A 242 6.84 13.04 1.49
CA LEU A 242 7.14 14.24 2.25
C LEU A 242 6.42 15.46 1.66
N ARG A 243 6.05 16.41 2.51
CA ARG A 243 5.66 17.74 2.06
C ARG A 243 6.86 18.44 1.42
N ALA A 244 6.61 19.22 0.37
CA ALA A 244 7.68 19.90 -0.36
C ALA A 244 8.50 20.83 0.55
N GLU A 245 7.82 21.47 1.50
CA GLU A 245 8.38 22.38 2.49
C GLU A 245 9.09 21.68 3.66
N ALA A 246 8.90 20.37 3.87
CA ALA A 246 9.41 19.68 5.06
C ALA A 246 10.94 19.70 5.14
N ALA A 247 11.62 19.41 4.02
CA ALA A 247 13.08 19.38 3.97
C ALA A 247 13.69 20.75 4.26
N GLU A 248 13.10 21.81 3.69
CA GLU A 248 13.54 23.18 3.93
C GLU A 248 13.28 23.61 5.37
N ALA A 249 12.11 23.29 5.93
CA ALA A 249 11.77 23.61 7.32
C ALA A 249 12.74 22.95 8.31
N VAL A 250 13.10 21.68 8.09
CA VAL A 250 14.08 20.95 8.90
C VAL A 250 15.46 21.60 8.80
N ARG A 251 15.88 21.99 7.59
CA ARG A 251 17.15 22.69 7.36
C ARG A 251 17.20 24.02 8.13
N LEU A 252 16.17 24.86 8.00
CA LEU A 252 16.08 26.15 8.69
C LEU A 252 16.13 26.01 10.22
N CYS A 253 15.48 24.99 10.77
CA CYS A 253 15.55 24.72 12.21
C CYS A 253 16.95 24.34 12.66
N ARG A 254 17.64 23.47 11.89
CA ARG A 254 19.03 23.08 12.17
C ARG A 254 19.98 24.28 12.10
N ASP A 255 19.83 25.12 11.07
CA ASP A 255 20.63 26.34 10.89
C ASP A 255 20.42 27.33 12.06
N ALA A 256 19.22 27.35 12.65
CA ALA A 256 18.90 28.15 13.84
C ALA A 256 19.32 27.50 15.18
N GLY A 257 19.97 26.33 15.15
CA GLY A 257 20.39 25.61 16.36
C GLY A 257 19.26 24.89 17.11
N ILE A 258 18.11 24.71 16.46
CA ILE A 258 16.94 24.02 17.04
C ILE A 258 17.06 22.52 16.76
N ARG A 259 17.01 21.70 17.82
CA ARG A 259 17.01 20.24 17.68
C ARG A 259 15.63 19.74 17.27
N ILE A 260 15.58 18.80 16.32
CA ILE A 260 14.32 18.20 15.87
C ILE A 260 14.30 16.73 16.25
N SER A 261 13.21 16.29 16.87
CA SER A 261 12.91 14.89 17.15
C SER A 261 11.59 14.50 16.49
N MET A 262 11.61 13.43 15.71
CA MET A 262 10.40 12.84 15.13
C MET A 262 9.78 11.88 16.13
N ILE A 263 8.47 11.97 16.32
CA ILE A 263 7.67 11.01 17.08
C ILE A 263 6.79 10.27 16.07
N THR A 264 6.93 8.96 15.95
CA THR A 264 6.16 8.17 14.99
C THR A 264 5.81 6.80 15.57
N GLY A 265 4.64 6.28 15.19
CA GLY A 265 4.22 4.91 15.48
C GLY A 265 4.65 3.90 14.42
N ASP A 266 5.37 4.34 13.38
CA ASP A 266 5.88 3.45 12.34
C ASP A 266 7.01 2.55 12.86
N HIS A 267 7.24 1.45 12.13
CA HIS A 267 8.29 0.50 12.48
C HIS A 267 9.66 1.17 12.45
N LYS A 268 10.59 0.77 13.32
CA LYS A 268 11.90 1.42 13.51
C LYS A 268 12.75 1.58 12.24
N GLU A 269 12.48 0.75 11.24
CA GLU A 269 13.19 0.72 9.95
C GLU A 269 12.57 1.67 8.90
N THR A 270 11.46 2.37 9.21
CA THR A 270 10.66 3.23 8.33
C THR A 270 10.65 4.69 8.79
#